data_AF-A0A7K6BKF1-F1
#
_entry.id   AF-A0A7K6BKF1-F1
#
_cell.length_a   1.000
_cell.length_b   1.000
_cell.length_c   1.000
_cell.angle_alpha   90.00
_cell.angle_beta   90.00
_cell.angle_gamma   90.00
#
_symmetry.space_group_name_H-M   'P 1'
#
loop_
_entity.id
_entity.type
_entity.pdbx_description
1 polymer ?
#
loop_
_entity_poly.entity_id
_entity_poly.type
_entity_poly.pdbx_seq_one_letter_code
_entity_poly.pdbx_strand_id
1 'polypeptide(L)'
;LNHDMTLAEFKFIWYMEYSHRMWGRVVGLAYILPAAYFWRRGWLSRPLKGRVLALCGLVCFQGLLGWYMVKSGLEEKPDSYDIPRVSQYRLAAHLGSALVLYSASLWTGLSLLLPRHKLPETHQLLRLRQYAHGTTALIFLTALSGAFVAGLDAGLVYNSFPKMGERWIPDDLLAFSPVLRNIFENPTTVQFDHRILGIASVTAVTALYLFSRKIPLPRRTRMAVTSLLAMACMQ
;
A
#
# COMPACT_ATOMS: atom_id res chain seq x y z
N LEU A 1 7.20 26.77 14.97
CA LEU A 1 6.13 26.69 13.94
C LEU A 1 6.68 27.31 12.65
N ASN A 2 6.17 26.95 11.46
CA ASN A 2 6.59 27.57 10.19
C ASN A 2 6.15 29.04 10.15
N HIS A 3 6.95 29.92 10.74
CA HIS A 3 6.63 31.35 10.88
C HIS A 3 6.57 32.08 9.53
N ASP A 4 7.11 31.48 8.47
CA ASP A 4 7.21 32.07 7.12
C ASP A 4 6.19 31.50 6.11
N MET A 5 5.20 30.69 6.55
CA MET A 5 4.23 30.09 5.63
C MET A 5 3.29 31.16 5.05
N THR A 6 3.29 31.28 3.72
CA THR A 6 2.40 32.18 3.00
C THR A 6 0.94 31.69 3.04
N LEU A 7 -0.02 32.60 2.84
CA LEU A 7 -1.44 32.23 2.73
C LEU A 7 -1.71 31.26 1.57
N ALA A 8 -0.92 31.35 0.49
CA ALA A 8 -1.05 30.47 -0.67
C ALA A 8 -0.65 29.03 -0.32
N GLU A 9 0.48 28.84 0.37
CA GLU A 9 0.94 27.53 0.84
C GLU A 9 -0.04 26.92 1.84
N PHE A 10 -0.55 27.73 2.78
CA PHE A 10 -1.57 27.28 3.71
C PHE A 10 -2.82 26.77 2.98
N LYS A 11 -3.35 27.54 2.03
CA LYS A 11 -4.53 27.14 1.25
C LYS A 11 -4.30 25.85 0.49
N PHE A 12 -3.13 25.68 -0.13
CA PHE A 12 -2.80 24.47 -0.86
C PHE A 12 -2.84 23.23 0.05
N ILE A 13 -2.14 23.27 1.18
CA ILE A 13 -2.13 22.17 2.17
C ILE A 13 -3.56 21.91 2.68
N TRP A 14 -4.27 22.97 3.07
CA TRP A 14 -5.64 22.86 3.58
C TRP A 14 -6.60 22.21 2.57
N TYR A 15 -6.56 22.63 1.30
CA TYR A 15 -7.43 22.08 0.26
C TYR A 15 -7.11 20.60 -0.01
N MET A 16 -5.83 20.21 -0.01
CA MET A 16 -5.43 18.82 -0.18
C MET A 16 -5.97 17.95 0.97
N GLU A 17 -5.77 18.39 2.22
CA GLU A 17 -6.27 17.64 3.37
C GLU A 17 -7.80 17.59 3.44
N TYR A 18 -8.48 18.72 3.21
CA TYR A 18 -9.94 18.79 3.22
C TYR A 18 -10.53 17.88 2.13
N SER A 19 -9.99 17.94 0.92
CA SER A 19 -10.44 17.11 -0.20
C SER A 19 -10.22 15.63 0.09
N HIS A 20 -9.07 15.25 0.65
CA HIS A 20 -8.81 13.86 1.06
C HIS A 20 -9.81 13.38 2.12
N ARG A 21 -10.11 14.20 3.13
CA ARG A 21 -11.13 13.90 4.16
C ARG A 21 -12.53 13.75 3.56
N MET A 22 -12.92 14.62 2.63
CA MET A 22 -14.21 14.51 1.94
C MET A 22 -14.27 13.25 1.08
N TRP A 23 -13.20 12.93 0.37
CA TRP A 23 -13.11 11.73 -0.46
C TRP A 23 -13.29 10.46 0.37
N GLY A 24 -12.66 10.38 1.55
CA GLY A 24 -12.86 9.25 2.46
C GLY A 24 -14.32 9.06 2.88
N ARG A 25 -15.05 10.15 3.13
CA ARG A 25 -16.50 10.11 3.46
C ARG A 25 -17.33 9.65 2.27
N VAL A 26 -17.04 10.17 1.08
CA VAL A 26 -17.72 9.77 -0.16
C VAL A 26 -17.52 8.28 -0.42
N VAL A 27 -16.29 7.77 -0.29
CA VAL A 27 -15.99 6.34 -0.40
C VAL A 27 -16.76 5.53 0.63
N GLY A 28 -16.82 6.00 1.88
CA GLY A 28 -17.63 5.37 2.93
C GLY A 28 -19.10 5.22 2.54
N LEU A 29 -19.72 6.31 2.07
CA LEU A 29 -21.11 6.29 1.61
C LEU A 29 -21.31 5.40 0.37
N ALA A 30 -20.37 5.45 -0.58
CA ALA A 30 -20.39 4.65 -1.81
C ALA A 30 -20.28 3.14 -1.55
N TYR A 31 -19.70 2.72 -0.41
CA TYR A 31 -19.73 1.32 0.02
C TYR A 31 -21.00 0.99 0.80
N ILE A 32 -21.29 1.78 1.83
CA ILE A 32 -22.29 1.42 2.84
C ILE A 32 -23.71 1.52 2.27
N LEU A 33 -24.04 2.57 1.49
CA LEU A 33 -25.40 2.76 0.98
C LEU A 33 -25.79 1.69 -0.04
N PRO A 34 -25.00 1.39 -1.09
CA PRO A 34 -25.34 0.32 -2.02
C PRO A 34 -25.34 -1.05 -1.34
N ALA A 35 -24.41 -1.31 -0.41
CA ALA A 35 -24.38 -2.56 0.35
C ALA A 35 -25.68 -2.77 1.14
N ALA A 36 -26.14 -1.75 1.88
CA ALA A 36 -27.40 -1.81 2.63
C ALA A 36 -28.61 -2.00 1.71
N TYR A 37 -28.64 -1.27 0.58
CA TYR A 37 -29.71 -1.39 -0.42
C TYR A 37 -29.77 -2.81 -1.03
N PHE A 38 -28.65 -3.33 -1.54
CA PHE A 38 -28.59 -4.67 -2.14
C PHE A 38 -28.87 -5.78 -1.13
N TRP A 39 -28.49 -5.58 0.13
CA TRP A 39 -28.81 -6.50 1.21
C TRP A 39 -30.32 -6.54 1.47
N ARG A 40 -30.96 -5.39 1.62
CA ARG A 40 -32.42 -5.27 1.82
C ARG A 40 -33.21 -5.85 0.64
N ARG A 41 -32.72 -5.67 -0.58
CA ARG A 41 -33.33 -6.22 -1.80
C ARG A 41 -33.09 -7.73 -1.99
N GLY A 42 -32.23 -8.35 -1.17
CA GLY A 42 -31.91 -9.77 -1.30
C GLY A 42 -31.05 -10.13 -2.52
N TRP A 43 -30.39 -9.15 -3.15
CA TRP A 43 -29.61 -9.36 -4.38
C TRP A 43 -28.24 -10.01 -4.13
N LEU A 44 -27.81 -10.09 -2.87
CA LEU A 44 -26.51 -10.65 -2.49
C LEU A 44 -26.62 -12.16 -2.26
N SER A 45 -25.82 -12.94 -2.99
CA SER A 45 -25.65 -14.37 -2.73
C SER A 45 -25.00 -14.61 -1.35
N ARG A 46 -25.20 -15.79 -0.76
CA ARG A 46 -24.65 -16.11 0.59
C ARG A 46 -23.14 -15.86 0.72
N PRO A 47 -22.28 -16.26 -0.25
CA PRO A 47 -20.85 -15.96 -0.16
C PRO A 47 -20.53 -14.46 -0.32
N LEU A 48 -21.31 -13.76 -1.14
CA LEU A 48 -21.10 -12.33 -1.38
C LEU A 48 -21.48 -11.49 -0.16
N LYS A 49 -22.50 -11.90 0.59
CA LYS A 49 -22.89 -11.28 1.86
C LYS A 49 -21.72 -11.19 2.85
N GLY A 50 -21.00 -12.30 3.07
CA GLY A 50 -19.83 -12.32 3.95
C GLY A 50 -18.71 -11.39 3.47
N ARG A 51 -18.43 -11.38 2.16
CA ARG A 51 -17.42 -10.49 1.56
C ARG A 51 -17.79 -9.01 1.68
N VAL A 52 -19.03 -8.66 1.36
CA VAL A 52 -19.52 -7.27 1.48
C VAL A 52 -19.46 -6.81 2.93
N LEU A 53 -19.85 -7.66 3.89
CA LEU A 53 -19.75 -7.34 5.31
C LEU A 53 -18.29 -7.08 5.74
N ALA A 54 -17.36 -7.93 5.31
CA ALA A 54 -15.94 -7.76 5.60
C ALA A 54 -15.38 -6.45 4.98
N LEU A 55 -15.73 -6.13 3.74
CA LEU A 55 -15.32 -4.90 3.08
C LEU A 55 -15.90 -3.65 3.76
N CYS A 56 -17.18 -3.66 4.15
CA CYS A 56 -17.78 -2.58 4.94
C CYS A 56 -17.09 -2.43 6.29
N GLY A 57 -16.75 -3.56 6.95
CA GLY A 57 -15.95 -3.55 8.18
C GLY A 57 -14.59 -2.89 7.99
N LEU A 58 -13.89 -3.20 6.89
CA LEU A 58 -12.60 -2.59 6.54
C LEU A 58 -12.74 -1.08 6.24
N VAL A 59 -13.82 -0.64 5.60
CA VAL A 59 -14.11 0.80 5.37
C VAL A 59 -14.29 1.54 6.70
N CYS A 60 -15.09 0.98 7.62
CA CYS A 60 -15.26 1.56 8.95
C CYS A 60 -13.93 1.57 9.74
N PHE A 61 -13.18 0.47 9.69
CA PHE A 61 -11.86 0.36 10.31
C PHE A 61 -10.87 1.40 9.75
N GLN A 62 -10.87 1.63 8.44
CA GLN A 62 -10.08 2.66 7.79
C GLN A 62 -10.42 4.07 8.31
N GLY A 63 -11.72 4.38 8.45
CA GLY A 63 -12.17 5.64 9.05
C GLY A 63 -11.71 5.80 10.51
N LEU A 64 -11.84 4.74 11.32
CA LEU A 64 -11.39 4.72 12.71
C LEU A 64 -9.87 4.90 12.83
N LEU A 65 -9.10 4.20 11.99
CA LEU A 65 -7.65 4.26 11.98
C LEU A 65 -7.16 5.64 11.51
N GLY A 66 -7.80 6.24 10.50
CA GLY A 66 -7.51 7.60 10.06
C GLY A 66 -7.82 8.65 11.13
N TRP A 67 -8.94 8.51 11.84
CA TRP A 67 -9.25 9.34 13.01
C TRP A 67 -8.19 9.18 14.11
N TYR A 68 -7.80 7.94 14.42
CA TYR A 68 -6.78 7.65 15.43
C TYR A 68 -5.44 8.29 15.06
N MET A 69 -5.00 8.22 13.80
CA MET A 69 -3.78 8.86 13.32
C MET A 69 -3.78 10.37 13.56
N VAL A 70 -4.88 11.05 13.27
CA VAL A 70 -5.01 12.50 13.47
C VAL A 70 -5.01 12.83 14.96
N LYS A 71 -5.87 12.18 15.75
CA LYS A 71 -5.99 12.45 17.19
C LYS A 71 -4.63 12.30 17.89
N SER A 72 -3.95 11.20 17.63
CA SER A 72 -2.69 10.85 18.28
C SER A 72 -1.46 11.59 17.71
N GLY A 73 -1.63 12.34 16.62
CA GLY A 73 -0.64 13.32 16.15
C GLY A 73 -0.79 14.68 16.83
N LEU A 74 -1.97 14.99 17.39
CA LEU A 74 -2.29 16.25 18.06
C LEU A 74 -2.11 16.20 19.59
N GLU A 75 -1.76 15.05 20.15
CA GLU A 75 -1.47 14.92 21.59
C GLU A 75 -0.15 15.64 21.91
N GLU A 76 -0.24 16.71 22.71
CA GLU A 76 0.92 17.44 23.21
C GLU A 76 1.75 16.54 24.11
N LYS A 77 3.05 16.44 23.84
CA LYS A 77 4.00 15.78 24.74
C LYS A 77 4.52 16.86 25.71
N PRO A 78 4.24 16.77 27.02
CA PRO A 78 4.61 17.81 27.99
C PRO A 78 6.12 18.11 28.01
N ASP A 79 6.94 17.12 27.65
CA ASP A 79 8.40 17.16 27.77
C ASP A 79 9.14 17.20 26.42
N SER A 80 8.43 17.41 25.30
CA SER A 80 9.04 17.37 23.97
C SER A 80 8.40 18.41 23.03
N TYR A 81 9.24 19.30 22.48
CA TYR A 81 8.91 20.21 21.38
C TYR A 81 8.92 19.50 20.00
N ASP A 82 8.70 18.18 19.96
CA ASP A 82 8.65 17.44 18.70
C ASP A 82 7.49 17.95 17.83
N ILE A 83 7.77 18.08 16.53
CA ILE A 83 6.76 18.42 15.53
C ILE A 83 5.62 17.39 15.60
N PRO A 84 4.34 17.82 15.70
CA PRO A 84 3.18 16.94 15.62
C PRO A 84 3.27 16.04 14.38
N ARG A 85 3.61 14.76 14.60
CA ARG A 85 3.81 13.79 13.51
C ARG A 85 3.07 12.49 13.80
N VAL A 86 2.49 11.93 12.75
CA VAL A 86 1.88 10.62 12.83
C VAL A 86 3.00 9.58 12.86
N SER A 87 3.00 8.71 13.88
CA SER A 87 3.94 7.59 13.93
C SER A 87 3.93 6.77 12.63
N GLN A 88 5.11 6.42 12.15
CA GLN A 88 5.34 5.58 10.98
C GLN A 88 4.59 4.24 11.05
N TYR A 89 4.41 3.69 12.26
CA TYR A 89 3.63 2.47 12.48
C TYR A 89 2.15 2.67 12.13
N ARG A 90 1.57 3.81 12.52
CA ARG A 90 0.17 4.14 12.22
C ARG A 90 -0.02 4.44 10.74
N LEU A 91 0.93 5.14 10.14
CA LEU A 91 0.95 5.42 8.70
C LEU A 91 1.01 4.12 7.88
N ALA A 92 1.91 3.19 8.24
CA ALA A 92 2.02 1.89 7.61
C ALA A 92 0.75 1.05 7.78
N ALA A 93 0.17 1.01 8.98
CA ALA A 93 -1.08 0.30 9.23
C ALA A 93 -2.25 0.85 8.39
N HIS A 94 -2.33 2.17 8.25
CA HIS A 94 -3.39 2.82 7.48
C HIS A 94 -3.23 2.59 5.98
N LEU A 95 -2.03 2.79 5.44
CA LEU A 95 -1.75 2.49 4.03
C LEU A 95 -1.98 1.00 3.72
N GLY A 96 -1.48 0.11 4.58
CA GLY A 96 -1.61 -1.34 4.40
C GLY A 96 -3.06 -1.80 4.36
N SER A 97 -3.87 -1.37 5.33
CA SER A 97 -5.29 -1.74 5.34
C SER A 97 -6.10 -1.06 4.24
N ALA A 98 -5.71 0.15 3.79
CA ALA A 98 -6.29 0.79 2.61
C ALA A 98 -6.00 -0.01 1.33
N LEU A 99 -4.76 -0.49 1.17
CA LEU A 99 -4.34 -1.29 0.03
C LEU A 99 -5.05 -2.66 0.01
N VAL A 100 -5.23 -3.29 1.16
CA VAL A 100 -6.03 -4.52 1.30
C VAL A 100 -7.48 -4.26 0.91
N LEU A 101 -8.09 -3.20 1.44
CA LEU A 101 -9.47 -2.82 1.11
C LEU A 101 -9.63 -2.59 -0.40
N TYR A 102 -8.76 -1.78 -1.00
CA TYR A 102 -8.79 -1.49 -2.43
C TYR A 102 -8.62 -2.76 -3.28
N SER A 103 -7.60 -3.56 -2.98
CA SER A 103 -7.30 -4.79 -3.73
C SER A 103 -8.42 -5.83 -3.61
N ALA A 104 -8.95 -6.05 -2.40
CA ALA A 104 -10.05 -6.99 -2.17
C ALA A 104 -11.34 -6.53 -2.87
N SER A 105 -11.57 -5.23 -2.91
CA SER A 105 -12.72 -4.64 -3.60
C SER A 105 -12.61 -4.75 -5.11
N LEU A 106 -11.47 -4.38 -5.67
CA LEU A 106 -11.18 -4.51 -7.09
C LEU A 106 -11.28 -5.99 -7.52
N TRP A 107 -10.68 -6.90 -6.74
CA TRP A 107 -10.78 -8.34 -6.97
C TRP A 107 -12.22 -8.84 -6.94
N THR A 108 -13.03 -8.36 -5.99
CA THR A 108 -14.45 -8.72 -5.88
C THR A 108 -15.23 -8.22 -7.09
N GLY A 109 -15.05 -6.95 -7.48
CA GLY A 109 -15.69 -6.36 -8.65
C GLY A 109 -15.32 -7.11 -9.93
N LEU A 110 -14.03 -7.34 -10.17
CA LEU A 110 -13.56 -8.08 -11.33
C LEU A 110 -14.06 -9.53 -11.33
N SER A 111 -14.16 -10.19 -10.18
CA SER A 111 -14.71 -11.55 -10.09
C SER A 111 -16.20 -11.64 -10.42
N LEU A 112 -16.95 -10.55 -10.21
CA LEU A 112 -18.38 -10.48 -10.55
C LEU A 112 -18.59 -10.09 -12.02
N LEU A 113 -17.77 -9.17 -12.55
CA LEU A 113 -17.90 -8.64 -13.90
C LEU A 113 -17.25 -9.53 -14.98
N LEU A 114 -16.20 -10.28 -14.62
CA LEU A 114 -15.41 -11.05 -15.56
C LEU A 114 -15.54 -12.55 -15.25
N PRO A 115 -16.20 -13.33 -16.13
CA PRO A 115 -16.24 -14.79 -16.01
C PRO A 115 -14.85 -15.40 -15.99
N ARG A 116 -14.61 -16.35 -15.09
CA ARG A 116 -13.34 -17.06 -14.97
C ARG A 116 -13.17 -18.00 -16.17
N HIS A 117 -12.05 -17.85 -16.88
CA HIS A 117 -11.67 -18.80 -17.91
C HIS A 117 -11.08 -20.06 -17.23
N LYS A 118 -11.70 -21.22 -17.46
CA LYS A 118 -11.15 -22.49 -16.97
C LYS A 118 -9.94 -22.84 -17.82
N LEU A 119 -8.77 -22.88 -17.20
CA LEU A 119 -7.54 -23.34 -17.83
C LEU A 119 -7.23 -24.75 -17.31
N PRO A 120 -6.68 -25.64 -18.16
CA PRO A 120 -6.20 -26.94 -17.70
C PRO A 120 -5.12 -26.74 -16.64
N GLU A 121 -5.19 -27.52 -15.56
CA GLU A 121 -4.25 -27.42 -14.44
C GLU A 121 -2.92 -28.09 -14.79
N THR A 122 -2.09 -27.36 -15.52
CA THR A 122 -0.72 -27.79 -15.83
C THR A 122 0.24 -27.38 -14.71
N HIS A 123 1.33 -28.12 -14.55
CA HIS A 123 2.36 -27.81 -13.55
C HIS A 123 2.95 -26.39 -13.72
N GLN A 124 3.09 -25.94 -14.97
CA GLN A 124 3.57 -24.59 -15.26
C GLN A 124 2.56 -23.51 -14.83
N LEU A 125 1.26 -23.75 -15.02
CA LEU A 125 0.22 -22.83 -14.57
C LEU A 125 0.15 -22.74 -13.04
N LEU A 126 0.34 -23.86 -12.33
CA LEU A 126 0.42 -23.86 -10.88
C LEU A 126 1.61 -23.04 -10.38
N ARG A 127 2.81 -23.22 -10.96
CA ARG A 127 3.99 -22.38 -10.64
C ARG A 127 3.73 -20.90 -10.95
N LEU A 128 3.10 -20.59 -12.08
CA LEU A 128 2.75 -19.21 -12.43
C LEU A 128 1.84 -18.57 -11.36
N ARG A 129 0.84 -19.30 -10.86
CA ARG A 129 -0.03 -18.83 -9.77
C ARG A 129 0.75 -18.60 -8.48
N GLN A 130 1.63 -19.52 -8.11
CA GLN A 130 2.49 -19.39 -6.93
C GLN A 130 3.41 -18.16 -7.03
N TYR A 131 4.08 -17.98 -8.17
CA TYR A 131 4.92 -16.80 -8.41
C TYR A 131 4.10 -15.52 -8.40
N ALA A 132 2.91 -15.50 -9.01
CA ALA A 132 2.03 -14.33 -8.98
C ALA A 132 1.62 -13.96 -7.54
N HIS A 133 1.28 -14.94 -6.70
CA HIS A 133 0.97 -14.69 -5.28
C HIS A 133 2.21 -14.22 -4.50
N GLY A 134 3.38 -14.82 -4.73
CA GLY A 134 4.63 -14.39 -4.11
C GLY A 134 5.02 -12.96 -4.50
N THR A 135 4.93 -12.61 -5.79
CA THR A 135 5.15 -11.26 -6.30
C THR A 135 4.14 -10.27 -5.70
N THR A 136 2.88 -10.66 -5.56
CA THR A 136 1.86 -9.81 -4.92
C THR A 136 2.21 -9.52 -3.46
N ALA A 137 2.64 -10.54 -2.71
CA ALA A 137 3.08 -10.36 -1.33
C ALA A 137 4.32 -9.45 -1.22
N LEU A 138 5.30 -9.62 -2.12
CA LEU A 138 6.50 -8.79 -2.17
C LEU A 138 6.19 -7.32 -2.48
N ILE A 139 5.29 -7.06 -3.44
CA ILE A 139 4.82 -5.71 -3.77
C ILE A 139 4.12 -5.09 -2.55
N PHE A 140 3.27 -5.86 -1.87
CA PHE A 140 2.59 -5.40 -0.67
C PHE A 140 3.58 -5.02 0.46
N LEU A 141 4.60 -5.86 0.70
CA LEU A 141 5.67 -5.55 1.65
C LEU A 141 6.48 -4.32 1.24
N THR A 142 6.76 -4.16 -0.05
CA THR A 142 7.46 -2.99 -0.59
C THR A 142 6.65 -1.71 -0.34
N ALA A 143 5.35 -1.74 -0.62
CA ALA A 143 4.46 -0.60 -0.34
C ALA A 143 4.40 -0.27 1.16
N LEU A 144 4.35 -1.28 2.03
CA LEU A 144 4.41 -1.08 3.49
C LEU A 144 5.74 -0.46 3.93
N SER A 145 6.88 -0.96 3.45
CA SER A 145 8.20 -0.39 3.78
C SER A 145 8.32 1.08 3.35
N GLY A 146 7.69 1.47 2.23
CA GLY A 146 7.62 2.87 1.80
C GLY A 146 6.86 3.78 2.77
N ALA A 147 5.88 3.25 3.51
CA ALA A 147 5.21 4.00 4.57
C ALA A 147 6.13 4.31 5.74
N PHE A 148 7.06 3.41 6.06
CA PHE A 148 8.10 3.67 7.07
C PHE A 148 9.09 4.72 6.57
N VAL A 149 9.49 4.66 5.29
CA VAL A 149 10.34 5.69 4.67
C VAL A 149 9.70 7.07 4.77
N ALA A 150 8.41 7.18 4.41
CA ALA A 150 7.66 8.43 4.49
C ALA A 150 7.47 8.90 5.95
N GLY A 151 7.16 8.00 6.88
CA GLY A 151 6.92 8.37 8.27
C GLY A 151 8.17 8.78 9.07
N LEU A 152 9.35 8.37 8.62
CA LEU A 152 10.64 8.75 9.20
C LEU A 152 11.37 9.85 8.43
N ASP A 153 10.77 10.37 7.35
CA ASP A 153 11.44 11.24 6.37
C ASP A 153 12.75 10.64 5.84
N ALA A 154 12.85 9.31 5.84
CA ALA A 154 14.06 8.57 5.50
C ALA A 154 14.46 8.74 4.04
N GLY A 155 13.53 9.17 3.18
CA GLY A 155 13.79 9.51 1.79
C GLY A 155 14.81 10.64 1.62
N LEU A 156 14.99 11.48 2.64
CA LEU A 156 15.89 12.63 2.61
C LEU A 156 17.31 12.32 3.07
N VAL A 157 17.56 11.12 3.63
CA VAL A 157 18.84 10.74 4.26
C VAL A 157 19.91 10.54 3.19
N TYR A 158 19.67 9.64 2.24
CA TYR A 158 20.55 9.43 1.10
C TYR A 158 19.81 9.73 -0.21
N ASN A 159 20.30 10.73 -0.96
CA ASN A 159 19.67 11.20 -2.20
C ASN A 159 20.38 10.71 -3.47
N SER A 160 21.40 9.86 -3.36
CA SER A 160 22.00 9.16 -4.49
C SER A 160 21.38 7.77 -4.70
N PHE A 161 21.47 7.23 -5.91
CA PHE A 161 21.09 5.87 -6.28
C PHE A 161 22.00 5.39 -7.43
N PRO A 162 22.43 4.12 -7.50
CA PRO A 162 22.07 3.01 -6.61
C PRO A 162 22.84 2.97 -5.27
N LYS A 163 23.93 3.74 -5.16
CA LYS A 163 24.65 3.91 -3.90
C LYS A 163 23.84 4.75 -2.89
N MET A 164 24.24 4.70 -1.62
CA MET A 164 23.77 5.55 -0.54
C MET A 164 24.94 6.44 -0.09
N GLY A 165 25.02 7.64 -0.68
CA GLY A 165 26.22 8.47 -0.65
C GLY A 165 27.33 7.85 -1.50
N GLU A 166 28.53 7.73 -0.92
CA GLU A 166 29.69 7.11 -1.58
C GLU A 166 29.71 5.58 -1.48
N ARG A 167 28.87 5.00 -0.61
CA ARG A 167 28.89 3.57 -0.26
C ARG A 167 27.67 2.83 -0.80
N TRP A 168 27.81 1.53 -1.01
CA TRP A 168 26.67 0.66 -1.35
C TRP A 168 25.87 0.23 -0.12
N ILE A 169 26.57 0.03 0.99
CA ILE A 169 26.01 -0.36 2.29
C ILE A 169 26.51 0.70 3.30
N PRO A 170 25.62 1.49 3.92
CA PRO A 170 25.98 2.42 4.97
C PRO A 170 26.46 1.72 6.25
N ASP A 171 27.33 2.37 7.02
CA ASP A 171 27.88 1.79 8.27
C ASP A 171 26.90 1.88 9.44
N ASP A 172 25.93 2.79 9.36
CA ASP A 172 24.99 3.13 10.42
C ASP A 172 23.72 2.27 10.43
N LEU A 173 23.67 1.19 9.61
CA LEU A 173 22.50 0.31 9.50
C LEU A 173 22.10 -0.38 10.82
N LEU A 174 23.05 -0.56 11.75
CA LEU A 174 22.83 -1.23 13.04
C LEU A 174 23.08 -0.29 14.23
N ALA A 175 23.01 1.02 14.02
CA ALA A 175 23.33 2.02 15.02
C ALA A 175 22.42 1.96 16.27
N PHE A 176 21.17 1.48 16.14
CA PHE A 176 20.22 1.47 17.24
C PHE A 176 20.23 0.13 18.00
N SER A 177 19.99 0.20 19.31
CA SER A 177 19.81 -0.98 20.19
C SER A 177 18.40 -1.01 20.79
N PRO A 178 17.73 -2.18 20.85
CA PRO A 178 18.13 -3.46 20.26
C PRO A 178 18.13 -3.44 18.72
N VAL A 179 18.84 -4.38 18.10
CA VAL A 179 19.02 -4.49 16.64
C VAL A 179 17.71 -4.37 15.86
N LEU A 180 16.62 -4.95 16.39
CA LEU A 180 15.30 -4.94 15.76
C LEU A 180 14.75 -3.51 15.52
N ARG A 181 15.14 -2.53 16.33
CA ARG A 181 14.72 -1.13 16.14
C ARG A 181 15.25 -0.54 14.85
N ASN A 182 16.38 -1.01 14.33
CA ASN A 182 16.92 -0.47 13.08
C ASN A 182 15.97 -0.71 11.90
N ILE A 183 15.32 -1.87 11.85
CA ILE A 183 14.40 -2.25 10.76
C ILE A 183 13.18 -1.32 10.67
N PHE A 184 12.76 -0.71 11.78
CA PHE A 184 11.51 0.08 11.83
C PHE A 184 11.69 1.55 12.21
N GLU A 185 12.84 1.93 12.75
CA GLU A 185 13.06 3.24 13.36
C GLU A 185 14.37 3.90 12.94
N ASN A 186 15.34 3.16 12.39
CA ASN A 186 16.56 3.75 11.84
C ASN A 186 16.29 4.21 10.40
N PRO A 187 16.30 5.51 10.10
CA PRO A 187 15.99 6.04 8.78
C PRO A 187 16.89 5.45 7.68
N THR A 188 18.19 5.27 7.95
CA THR A 188 19.13 4.70 6.99
C THR A 188 18.76 3.25 6.64
N THR A 189 18.47 2.43 7.65
CA THR A 189 18.10 1.02 7.46
C THR A 189 16.77 0.89 6.76
N VAL A 190 15.76 1.67 7.16
CA VAL A 190 14.45 1.69 6.51
C VAL A 190 14.55 2.09 5.04
N GLN A 191 15.37 3.11 4.73
CA GLN A 191 15.61 3.53 3.34
C GLN A 191 16.34 2.45 2.54
N PHE A 192 17.37 1.82 3.12
CA PHE A 192 18.10 0.72 2.50
C PHE A 192 17.19 -0.48 2.20
N ASP A 193 16.43 -0.96 3.20
CA ASP A 193 15.52 -2.09 3.06
C ASP A 193 14.45 -1.81 1.99
N HIS A 194 13.87 -0.62 1.97
CA HIS A 194 12.89 -0.23 0.96
C HIS A 194 13.48 -0.24 -0.47
N ARG A 195 14.71 0.25 -0.66
CA ARG A 195 15.41 0.23 -1.97
C ARG A 195 15.62 -1.20 -2.46
N ILE A 196 16.07 -2.10 -1.57
CA ILE A 196 16.26 -3.52 -1.89
C ILE A 196 14.92 -4.19 -2.24
N LEU A 197 13.87 -3.91 -1.47
CA LEU A 197 12.51 -4.41 -1.74
C LEU A 197 11.97 -3.90 -3.09
N GLY A 198 12.24 -2.64 -3.45
CA GLY A 198 11.90 -2.06 -4.76
C GLY A 198 12.57 -2.80 -5.92
N ILE A 199 13.90 -2.99 -5.85
CA ILE A 199 14.66 -3.74 -6.86
C ILE A 199 14.16 -5.19 -6.95
N ALA A 200 13.93 -5.83 -5.81
CA ALA A 200 13.40 -7.20 -5.75
C ALA A 200 12.00 -7.29 -6.39
N SER A 201 11.13 -6.31 -6.16
CA SER A 201 9.79 -6.25 -6.74
C SER A 201 9.83 -6.13 -8.27
N VAL A 202 10.61 -5.20 -8.82
CA VAL A 202 10.75 -5.03 -10.28
C VAL A 202 11.35 -6.29 -10.91
N THR A 203 12.34 -6.90 -10.25
CA THR A 203 12.96 -8.16 -10.69
C THR A 203 11.92 -9.29 -10.70
N ALA A 204 11.14 -9.44 -9.63
CA ALA A 204 10.11 -10.47 -9.52
C ALA A 204 8.99 -10.29 -10.55
N VAL A 205 8.54 -9.05 -10.79
CA VAL A 205 7.55 -8.74 -11.84
C VAL A 205 8.09 -9.07 -13.23
N THR A 206 9.35 -8.70 -13.50
CA THR A 206 10.01 -8.99 -14.78
C THR A 206 10.16 -10.50 -14.98
N ALA A 207 10.60 -11.24 -13.96
CA ALA A 207 10.70 -12.69 -13.99
C ALA A 207 9.33 -13.35 -14.20
N LEU A 208 8.29 -12.87 -13.53
CA LEU A 208 6.91 -13.33 -13.72
C LEU A 208 6.44 -13.10 -15.16
N TYR A 209 6.70 -11.92 -15.73
CA TYR A 209 6.37 -11.61 -17.12
C TYR A 209 7.08 -12.55 -18.09
N LEU A 210 8.40 -12.72 -17.97
CA LEU A 210 9.19 -13.60 -18.83
C LEU A 210 8.74 -15.05 -18.71
N PHE A 211 8.42 -15.52 -17.50
CA PHE A 211 7.90 -16.86 -17.27
C PHE A 211 6.50 -17.04 -17.90
N SER A 212 5.64 -16.04 -17.80
CA SER A 212 4.29 -16.07 -18.38
C SER A 212 4.28 -16.23 -19.91
N ARG A 213 5.34 -15.75 -20.60
CA ARG A 213 5.47 -15.88 -22.06
C ARG A 213 5.66 -17.33 -22.53
N LYS A 214 6.08 -18.24 -21.65
CA LYS A 214 6.26 -19.66 -21.95
C LYS A 214 4.96 -20.45 -21.89
N ILE A 215 3.87 -19.85 -21.42
CA ILE A 215 2.59 -20.52 -21.15
C ILE A 215 1.52 -19.96 -22.11
N PRO A 216 0.67 -20.81 -22.73
CA PRO A 216 -0.45 -20.34 -23.54
C PRO A 216 -1.54 -19.73 -22.65
N LEU A 217 -1.43 -18.43 -22.39
CA LEU A 217 -2.35 -17.70 -21.52
C LEU A 217 -3.46 -16.97 -22.31
N PRO A 218 -4.69 -16.87 -21.77
CA PRO A 218 -5.76 -16.06 -22.34
C PRO A 218 -5.33 -14.59 -22.51
N ARG A 219 -5.94 -13.90 -23.48
CA ARG A 219 -5.64 -12.48 -23.77
C ARG A 219 -5.68 -11.59 -22.53
N ARG A 220 -6.70 -11.75 -21.68
CA ARG A 220 -6.86 -10.96 -20.44
C ARG A 220 -5.71 -11.17 -19.45
N THR A 221 -5.26 -12.41 -19.26
CA THR A 221 -4.14 -12.72 -18.37
C THR A 221 -2.83 -12.15 -18.92
N ARG A 222 -2.60 -12.24 -20.23
CA ARG A 222 -1.43 -11.61 -20.86
C ARG A 222 -1.43 -10.10 -20.68
N MET A 223 -2.58 -9.46 -20.94
CA MET A 223 -2.73 -8.02 -20.71
C MET A 223 -2.44 -7.66 -19.25
N ALA A 224 -2.98 -8.40 -18.28
CA ALA A 224 -2.74 -8.13 -16.86
C ALA A 224 -1.25 -8.21 -16.48
N VAL A 225 -0.53 -9.23 -16.93
CA VAL A 225 0.91 -9.38 -16.62
C VAL A 225 1.75 -8.33 -17.35
N THR A 226 1.40 -7.98 -18.60
CA THR A 226 2.07 -6.88 -19.34
C THR A 226 1.81 -5.52 -18.68
N SER A 227 0.57 -5.24 -18.28
CA SER A 227 0.23 -4.02 -17.55
C SER A 227 0.96 -3.94 -16.21
N LEU A 228 1.12 -5.06 -15.50
CA LEU A 228 1.89 -5.10 -14.26
C LEU A 228 3.36 -4.75 -14.50
N LEU A 229 3.99 -5.27 -15.56
CA LEU A 229 5.36 -4.89 -15.93
C LEU A 229 5.46 -3.41 -16.28
N ALA A 230 4.54 -2.89 -17.11
CA ALA A 230 4.53 -1.48 -17.49
C ALA A 230 4.42 -0.57 -16.25
N MET A 231 3.54 -0.92 -15.30
CA MET A 231 3.43 -0.20 -14.03
C MET A 231 4.71 -0.29 -13.20
N ALA A 232 5.34 -1.46 -13.12
CA ALA A 232 6.60 -1.64 -12.38
C ALA A 232 7.77 -0.85 -12.97
N CYS A 233 7.77 -0.57 -14.28
CA CYS A 233 8.78 0.29 -14.91
C CYS A 233 8.49 1.79 -14.71
N MET A 234 7.26 2.16 -14.40
CA MET A 234 6.84 3.55 -14.21
C MET A 234 6.97 4.02 -12.75
N GLN A 235 6.77 3.10 -11.80
CA GLN A 235 6.95 3.33 -10.35
C GLN A 235 8.43 3.42 -10.00
#